data_AF-A0AA40S664-F1
#
_entry.id   AF-A0AA40S664-F1
#
_cell.length_a   1.000
_cell.length_b   1.000
_cell.length_c   1.000
_cell.angle_alpha   90.00
_cell.angle_beta   90.00
_cell.angle_gamma   90.00
#
_symmetry.space_group_name_H-M   'P 1'
#
loop_
_entity.id
_entity.type
_entity.pdbx_description
1 polymer ?
#
loop_
_entity_poly.entity_id
_entity_poly.type
_entity_poly.pdbx_seq_one_letter_code
_entity_poly.pdbx_strand_id
1 'polypeptide(L)'
;MIVWDEPKRLTNLQKHGLDFADFEAGFDFETALVEGARSSALGSARMKVIGELDGRIVVAAIITPLGQEAISLISLRRASRSERRRYDAR
;
A
#
# COMPACT_ATOMS: atom_id res chain seq x y z
N MET A 1 5.94 11.61 4.70
CA MET A 1 6.10 11.68 3.22
C MET A 1 5.96 10.29 2.63
N ILE A 2 5.32 10.13 1.47
CA ILE A 2 5.31 8.87 0.72
C ILE A 2 6.26 9.01 -0.46
N VAL A 3 7.13 8.03 -0.66
CA VAL A 3 8.07 8.04 -1.79
C VAL A 3 8.03 6.70 -2.51
N TRP A 4 8.45 6.70 -3.77
CA TRP A 4 8.56 5.50 -4.58
C TRP A 4 9.60 5.67 -5.68
N ASP A 5 10.10 4.54 -6.19
CA ASP A 5 10.92 4.55 -7.39
C ASP A 5 10.02 4.71 -8.63
N GLU A 6 10.30 5.68 -9.50
CA GLU A 6 9.46 5.94 -10.68
C GLU A 6 9.33 4.73 -11.63
N PRO A 7 10.38 3.96 -11.93
CA PRO A 7 10.24 2.72 -12.71
C PRO A 7 9.31 1.70 -12.04
N LYS A 8 9.27 1.69 -10.70
CA LYS A 8 8.39 0.82 -9.92
C LYS A 8 6.93 1.28 -10.03
N ARG A 9 6.67 2.58 -9.91
CA ARG A 9 5.34 3.18 -10.12
C ARG A 9 4.79 2.80 -11.48
N LEU A 10 5.54 3.02 -12.56
CA LEU A 10 5.10 2.71 -13.93
C LEU A 10 4.80 1.21 -14.12
N THR A 11 5.67 0.34 -13.61
CA THR A 11 5.46 -1.11 -13.66
C THR A 11 4.22 -1.53 -12.86
N ASN A 12 4.00 -0.93 -11.69
CA ASN A 12 2.85 -1.22 -10.85
C ASN A 12 1.55 -0.75 -11.51
N LEU A 13 1.55 0.47 -12.07
CA LEU A 13 0.43 1.05 -12.81
C LEU A 13 0.04 0.16 -13.99
N GLN A 14 1.00 -0.28 -14.80
CA GLN A 14 0.74 -1.19 -15.92
C GLN A 14 0.15 -2.53 -15.44
N LYS A 15 0.64 -3.07 -14.33
CA LYS A 15 0.23 -4.38 -13.82
C LYS A 15 -1.11 -4.38 -13.09
N HIS A 16 -1.43 -3.29 -12.37
CA HIS A 16 -2.55 -3.25 -11.42
C HIS A 16 -3.58 -2.15 -11.72
N GLY A 17 -3.27 -1.21 -12.61
CA GLY A 17 -4.17 -0.12 -12.99
C GLY A 17 -4.43 0.88 -11.86
N LEU A 18 -3.54 0.95 -10.86
CA LEU A 18 -3.60 1.90 -9.76
C LEU A 18 -2.27 2.63 -9.65
N ASP A 19 -2.33 3.96 -9.59
CA ASP A 19 -1.15 4.81 -9.47
C ASP A 19 -0.78 5.01 -7.99
N PHE A 20 0.53 5.08 -7.73
CA PHE A 20 1.07 5.44 -6.42
C PHE A 20 0.75 6.89 -6.04
N ALA A 21 0.66 7.78 -7.02
CA ALA A 21 0.26 9.17 -6.79
C ALA A 21 -1.18 9.26 -6.26
N ASP A 22 -2.10 8.42 -6.77
CA ASP A 22 -3.48 8.36 -6.28
C ASP A 22 -3.49 7.87 -4.82
N PHE A 23 -2.67 6.87 -4.50
CA PHE A 23 -2.55 6.37 -3.13
C PHE A 23 -2.04 7.44 -2.17
N GLU A 24 -1.06 8.25 -2.56
CA GLU A 24 -0.59 9.35 -1.71
C GLU A 24 -1.69 10.40 -1.46
N ALA A 25 -2.49 10.70 -2.48
CA ALA A 25 -3.54 11.72 -2.38
C ALA A 25 -4.80 11.25 -1.64
N GLY A 26 -5.15 9.96 -1.74
CA GLY A 26 -6.51 9.49 -1.43
C GLY A 26 -6.61 8.27 -0.53
N PHE A 27 -5.49 7.68 -0.08
CA PHE A 27 -5.57 6.53 0.82
C PHE A 27 -5.90 6.96 2.25
N ASP A 28 -6.95 6.35 2.82
CA ASP A 28 -7.34 6.59 4.21
C ASP A 28 -6.47 5.76 5.17
N PHE A 29 -5.49 6.43 5.76
CA PHE A 29 -4.63 5.84 6.78
C PHE A 29 -5.30 5.72 8.16
N GLU A 30 -6.31 6.54 8.47
CA GLU A 30 -6.95 6.55 9.80
C GLU A 30 -7.72 5.26 10.04
N THR A 31 -8.33 4.72 8.99
CA THR A 31 -9.13 3.50 9.07
C THR A 31 -8.41 2.26 8.53
N ALA A 32 -7.14 2.37 8.14
CA ALA A 32 -6.41 1.28 7.52
C ALA A 32 -6.13 0.11 8.47
N LEU A 33 -6.30 -1.12 7.97
CA LEU A 33 -5.80 -2.34 8.60
C LEU A 33 -4.31 -2.53 8.26
N VAL A 34 -3.47 -2.59 9.29
CA VAL A 34 -2.01 -2.77 9.16
C VAL A 34 -1.62 -4.19 9.58
N GLU A 35 -0.92 -4.90 8.69
CA GLU A 35 -0.44 -6.27 8.91
C GLU A 35 1.05 -6.39 8.63
N GLY A 36 1.72 -7.34 9.30
CA GLY A 36 3.07 -7.73 8.95
C GLY A 36 3.13 -8.32 7.53
N ALA A 37 4.14 -7.94 6.76
CA ALA A 37 4.43 -8.54 5.46
C ALA A 37 5.81 -9.21 5.47
N ARG A 38 6.06 -10.07 4.47
CA ARG A 38 7.38 -10.68 4.30
C ARG A 38 8.42 -9.59 4.09
N SER A 39 9.48 -9.60 4.91
CA SER A 39 10.62 -8.68 4.79
C SER A 39 11.25 -8.71 3.40
N SER A 40 11.96 -7.63 3.06
CA SER A 40 12.74 -7.58 1.83
C SER A 40 13.84 -8.65 1.83
N ALA A 41 14.39 -8.95 0.65
CA ALA A 41 15.55 -9.85 0.54
C ALA A 41 16.77 -9.35 1.31
N LEU A 42 16.84 -8.04 1.57
CA LEU A 42 17.88 -7.36 2.33
C LEU A 42 17.51 -7.20 3.82
N GLY A 43 16.42 -7.81 4.28
CA GLY A 43 16.01 -7.81 5.69
C GLY A 43 15.16 -6.61 6.12
N SER A 44 14.89 -5.64 5.25
CA SER A 44 14.06 -4.47 5.58
C SER A 44 12.64 -4.89 5.93
N ALA A 45 12.12 -4.36 7.04
CA ALA A 45 10.75 -4.61 7.49
C ALA A 45 9.74 -4.10 6.46
N ARG A 46 8.69 -4.89 6.21
CA ARG A 46 7.59 -4.49 5.32
C ARG A 46 6.28 -4.65 6.04
N MET A 47 5.38 -3.71 5.78
CA MET A 47 4.02 -3.74 6.26
C MET A 47 3.09 -3.82 5.06
N LYS A 48 1.96 -4.51 5.25
CA LYS A 48 0.83 -4.44 4.34
C LYS A 48 -0.23 -3.55 4.96
N VAL A 49 -0.65 -2.54 4.22
CA VAL A 49 -1.75 -1.67 4.61
C VAL A 49 -2.93 -1.95 3.70
N ILE A 50 -4.10 -2.17 4.29
CA ILE A 50 -5.36 -2.44 3.58
C ILE A 50 -6.34 -1.37 4.02
N GLY A 51 -6.88 -0.63 3.05
CA GLY A 51 -7.72 0.52 3.35
C GLY A 51 -8.45 1.02 2.12
N GLU A 52 -9.32 2.01 2.33
CA GLU A 52 -10.02 2.67 1.25
C GLU A 52 -9.12 3.67 0.53
N LEU A 53 -9.33 3.74 -0.78
CA LEU A 53 -8.78 4.75 -1.67
C LEU A 53 -9.96 5.53 -2.26
N ASP A 54 -9.94 6.85 -2.07
CA ASP A 54 -10.98 7.81 -2.46
C ASP A 54 -12.39 7.47 -1.94
N GLY A 55 -12.47 6.77 -0.78
CA GLY A 55 -13.74 6.33 -0.18
C GLY A 55 -14.54 5.36 -1.06
N ARG A 56 -13.90 4.69 -2.03
CA ARG A 56 -14.58 3.90 -3.07
C ARG A 56 -14.05 2.49 -3.20
N ILE A 57 -12.73 2.33 -3.23
CA ILE A 57 -12.11 1.04 -3.50
C ILE A 57 -11.19 0.64 -2.35
N VAL A 58 -11.34 -0.60 -1.87
CA VAL A 58 -10.40 -1.15 -0.90
C VAL A 58 -9.17 -1.68 -1.63
N VAL A 59 -8.01 -1.14 -1.29
CA VAL A 59 -6.70 -1.48 -1.85
C VAL A 59 -5.82 -2.14 -0.81
N ALA A 60 -4.81 -2.86 -1.26
CA ALA A 60 -3.74 -3.41 -0.45
C ALA A 60 -2.40 -2.88 -0.98
N ALA A 61 -1.66 -2.20 -0.11
CA ALA A 61 -0.34 -1.66 -0.41
C ALA A 61 0.74 -2.34 0.44
N ILE A 62 1.93 -2.51 -0.13
CA ILE A 62 3.13 -2.92 0.60
C ILE A 62 4.01 -1.69 0.78
N ILE A 63 4.33 -1.39 2.03
CA ILE A 63 5.16 -0.24 2.41
C ILE A 63 6.35 -0.69 3.25
N THR A 64 7.43 0.10 3.22
CA THR A 64 8.56 0.01 4.15
C THR A 64 8.80 1.37 4.78
N PRO A 65 9.02 1.45 6.11
CA PRO A 65 9.50 2.69 6.72
C PRO A 65 10.85 3.11 6.12
N LEU A 66 11.04 4.41 5.95
CA LEU A 66 12.31 5.05 5.62
C LEU A 66 12.66 6.05 6.72
N GLY A 67 13.48 5.62 7.67
CA GLY A 67 13.75 6.41 8.88
C GLY A 67 12.49 6.59 9.72
N GLN A 68 12.24 7.83 10.17
CA GLN A 68 11.07 8.19 10.99
C GLN A 68 10.08 9.10 10.25
N GLU A 69 10.43 9.60 9.07
CA GLU A 69 9.71 10.72 8.41
C GLU A 69 9.00 10.31 7.11
N ALA A 70 9.40 9.16 6.54
CA ALA A 70 8.89 8.71 5.26
C ALA A 70 8.55 7.21 5.23
N ILE A 71 7.67 6.86 4.29
CA ILE A 71 7.41 5.48 3.90
C ILE A 71 7.69 5.35 2.41
N SER A 72 8.32 4.23 2.02
CA SER A 72 8.44 3.86 0.63
C SER A 72 7.30 2.92 0.24
N LEU A 73 6.55 3.30 -0.81
CA LEU A 73 5.50 2.49 -1.41
C LEU A 73 6.10 1.54 -2.44
N ILE A 74 5.94 0.24 -2.19
CA ILE A 74 6.58 -0.83 -2.97
C ILE A 74 5.59 -1.45 -3.96
N SER A 75 4.32 -1.56 -3.58
CA SER A 75 3.28 -2.15 -4.42
C SER A 75 1.92 -1.63 -4.00
N LEU A 76 1.03 -1.48 -4.97
CA LEU A 76 -0.37 -1.10 -4.79
C LEU A 76 -1.24 -1.94 -5.70
N ARG A 77 -2.28 -2.55 -5.14
CA ARG A 77 -3.28 -3.28 -5.92
C ARG A 77 -4.64 -3.22 -5.25
N ARG A 78 -5.69 -3.57 -5.98
CA ARG A 78 -6.98 -3.87 -5.36
C ARG A 78 -6.80 -4.97 -4.31
N ALA A 79 -7.45 -4.81 -3.16
CA ALA A 79 -7.48 -5.84 -2.14
C ALA A 79 -8.13 -7.12 -2.71
N SER A 80 -7.71 -8.28 -2.23
CA SER A 80 -8.37 -9.54 -2.54
C SER A 80 -9.73 -9.61 -1.83
N ARG A 81 -10.56 -10.61 -2.17
CA ARG A 81 -11.81 -10.84 -1.44
C ARG A 81 -11.58 -11.11 0.04
N SER A 82 -10.54 -11.88 0.38
CA SER A 82 -10.21 -12.20 1.78
C SER A 82 -9.64 -10.99 2.53
N GLU A 83 -8.86 -10.14 1.86
CA GLU A 83 -8.36 -8.89 2.43
C GLU A 83 -9.50 -7.91 2.72
N ARG A 84 -10.46 -7.75 1.80
CA ARG A 84 -11.66 -6.93 2.05
C ARG A 84 -12.45 -7.43 3.24
N ARG A 85 -12.73 -8.74 3.32
CA ARG A 85 -13.46 -9.31 4.46
C ARG A 85 -12.76 -9.07 5.80
N ARG A 86 -11.42 -9.05 5.82
CA ARG A 86 -10.66 -8.72 7.04
C ARG A 86 -10.75 -7.23 7.37
N TYR A 87 -10.62 -6.36 6.37
CA TYR A 87 -10.80 -4.93 6.54
C TYR A 87 -12.19 -4.60 7.09
N ASP A 88 -13.26 -5.18 6.53
CA ASP A 88 -14.64 -4.91 6.97
C ASP A 88 -14.95 -5.43 8.38
N ALA A 89 -14.14 -6.37 8.90
CA ALA A 89 -14.31 -6.98 10.21
C ALA A 89 -13.40 -6.39 11.30
N ARG A 90 -12.71 -5.28 11.01
CA ARG A 90 -11.75 -4.63 11.91
C ARG A 90 -12.41 -3.92 13.09
#